data_AF-A0A851CI92-F1
#
_entry.id   AF-A0A851CI92-F1
#
_cell.length_a   1.000
_cell.length_b   1.000
_cell.length_c   1.000
_cell.angle_alpha   90.00
_cell.angle_beta   90.00
_cell.angle_gamma   90.00
#
_symmetry.space_group_name_H-M   'P 1'
#
loop_
_entity.id
_entity.type
_entity.pdbx_description
1 polymer ?
#
loop_
_entity_poly.entity_id
_entity_poly.type
_entity_poly.pdbx_seq_one_letter_code
_entity_poly.pdbx_strand_id
1 'polypeptide(L)'
;FVHSLLLLSSVVLYFCGQELYVASMVFSLALGWANMLYYTRGFQQMGIYSVMIAKMILRDLCRFMFVYLVFLLGFSTAVVTLIEDENEGQETSISDNSRCCHVKRGRQSYNSLYYTCLELFKFTIGMGDLEFTENYRFKSVFVILLVLYVILTYILLLNMLIALMGETVNKIAQESKSIWKLQRAITILDIENSYLNCLRRSFRSGKQVLVGITPDGQDDYRWCFRVDEVNWSTWNTNLGIINEDPGYS
;
A
#
# COMPACT_ATOMS: atom_id res chain seq x y z
N PHE A 1 -9.16 3.14 15.37
CA PHE A 1 -10.63 3.08 15.44
C PHE A 1 -11.17 1.71 15.02
N VAL A 2 -11.00 1.27 13.76
CA VAL A 2 -11.49 -0.04 13.28
C VAL A 2 -10.97 -1.22 14.11
N HIS A 3 -9.68 -1.26 14.43
CA HIS A 3 -9.10 -2.30 15.29
C HIS A 3 -9.74 -2.35 16.69
N SER A 4 -9.92 -1.19 17.33
CA SER A 4 -10.56 -1.07 18.63
C SER A 4 -12.03 -1.53 18.60
N LEU A 5 -12.76 -1.23 17.52
CA LEU A 5 -14.13 -1.71 17.31
C LEU A 5 -14.19 -3.23 17.15
N LEU A 6 -13.26 -3.84 16.41
CA LEU A 6 -13.21 -5.29 16.23
C LEU A 6 -12.85 -6.02 17.52
N LEU A 7 -11.95 -5.45 18.33
CA LEU A 7 -11.67 -5.96 19.67
C LEU A 7 -12.90 -5.87 20.56
N LEU A 8 -13.57 -4.72 20.59
CA LEU A 8 -14.77 -4.54 21.41
C LEU A 8 -15.91 -5.45 20.96
N SER A 9 -16.10 -5.62 19.64
CA SER A 9 -17.04 -6.59 19.07
C SER A 9 -16.71 -8.02 19.48
N SER A 10 -15.42 -8.40 19.50
CA SER A 10 -15.01 -9.75 19.93
C SER A 10 -15.34 -10.01 21.40
N VAL A 11 -15.17 -9.01 22.27
CA VAL A 11 -15.50 -9.11 23.70
C VAL A 11 -17.02 -9.24 23.88
N VAL A 12 -17.82 -8.44 23.16
CA VAL A 12 -19.30 -8.53 23.21
C VAL A 12 -19.79 -9.90 22.71
N LEU A 13 -19.22 -10.41 21.62
CA LEU A 13 -19.56 -11.74 21.07
C LEU A 13 -19.17 -12.87 22.03
N TYR A 14 -18.05 -12.73 22.75
CA TYR A 14 -17.64 -13.67 23.78
C TYR A 14 -18.64 -13.73 24.94
N PHE A 15 -19.09 -12.57 25.44
CA PHE A 15 -20.14 -12.51 26.47
C PHE A 15 -21.49 -13.06 25.98
N CYS A 16 -21.78 -12.93 24.69
CA CYS A 16 -22.99 -13.47 24.08
C CYS A 16 -22.90 -14.99 23.78
N GLY A 17 -21.77 -15.64 24.09
CA GLY A 17 -21.55 -17.07 23.87
C GLY A 17 -21.48 -17.49 22.40
N GLN A 18 -21.18 -16.55 21.48
CA GLN A 18 -21.18 -16.80 20.03
C GLN A 18 -19.79 -17.18 19.52
N GLU A 19 -19.63 -18.33 18.89
CA GLU A 19 -18.32 -18.80 18.36
C GLU A 19 -17.67 -17.85 17.32
N LEU A 20 -18.45 -16.92 16.75
CA LEU A 20 -17.96 -15.89 15.84
C LEU A 20 -16.95 -14.92 16.48
N TYR A 21 -16.83 -14.91 17.82
CA TYR A 21 -15.83 -14.09 18.53
C TYR A 21 -14.39 -14.41 18.08
N VAL A 22 -14.10 -15.68 17.75
CA VAL A 22 -12.75 -16.13 17.34
C VAL A 22 -12.37 -15.48 16.00
N ALA A 23 -13.29 -15.43 15.03
CA ALA A 23 -13.03 -14.77 13.75
C ALA A 23 -12.72 -13.28 13.94
N SER A 24 -13.55 -12.58 14.73
CA SER A 24 -13.32 -11.15 15.04
C SER A 24 -11.99 -10.93 15.76
N MET A 25 -11.62 -11.83 16.67
CA MET A 25 -10.34 -11.79 17.39
C MET A 25 -9.15 -11.95 16.44
N VAL A 26 -9.18 -12.94 15.53
CA VAL A 26 -8.10 -13.16 14.54
C VAL A 26 -7.93 -11.95 13.61
N PHE A 27 -9.05 -11.41 13.10
CA PHE A 27 -9.01 -10.20 12.28
C PHE A 27 -8.45 -9.00 13.05
N SER A 28 -8.84 -8.84 14.32
CA SER A 28 -8.32 -7.77 15.16
C SER A 28 -6.80 -7.90 15.38
N LEU A 29 -6.29 -9.12 15.60
CA LEU A 29 -4.87 -9.39 15.79
C LEU A 29 -4.08 -9.08 14.51
N ALA A 30 -4.56 -9.54 13.36
CA ALA A 30 -3.95 -9.24 12.06
C ALA A 30 -3.93 -7.73 11.78
N LEU A 31 -5.04 -7.03 12.03
CA LEU A 31 -5.10 -5.57 11.93
C LEU A 31 -4.23 -4.86 12.97
N GLY A 32 -4.00 -5.46 14.14
CA GLY A 32 -3.07 -4.96 15.15
C GLY A 32 -1.64 -4.94 14.64
N TRP A 33 -1.19 -6.06 14.05
CA TRP A 33 0.11 -6.14 13.39
C TRP A 33 0.22 -5.20 12.19
N ALA A 34 -0.82 -5.08 11.37
CA ALA A 34 -0.85 -4.10 10.28
C ALA A 34 -0.79 -2.65 10.81
N ASN A 35 -1.46 -2.36 11.92
CA ASN A 35 -1.37 -1.05 12.60
C ASN A 35 0.01 -0.82 13.24
N MET A 36 0.81 -1.85 13.49
CA MET A 36 2.21 -1.66 13.89
C MET A 36 2.99 -0.90 12.81
N LEU A 37 2.69 -1.16 11.52
CA LEU A 37 3.23 -0.40 10.38
C LEU A 37 2.71 1.04 10.30
N TYR A 38 1.65 1.38 11.04
CA TYR A 38 1.25 2.77 11.24
C TYR A 38 2.18 3.46 12.24
N TYR A 39 2.60 2.77 13.31
CA TYR A 39 3.53 3.35 14.30
C TYR A 39 4.94 3.53 13.76
N THR A 40 5.34 2.80 12.70
CA THR A 40 6.60 3.08 11.99
C THR A 40 6.61 4.47 11.33
N ARG A 41 5.44 5.14 11.22
CA ARG A 41 5.35 6.56 10.82
C ARG A 41 6.02 7.53 11.81
N GLY A 42 6.20 7.13 13.07
CA GLY A 42 6.93 7.92 14.07
C GLY A 42 8.41 8.06 13.74
N PHE A 43 8.97 7.12 12.97
CA PHE A 43 10.32 7.25 12.43
C PHE A 43 10.26 7.98 11.10
N GLN A 44 10.83 9.16 11.07
CA GLN A 44 10.77 10.09 9.96
C GLN A 44 11.16 9.47 8.60
N GLN A 45 12.20 8.63 8.54
CA GLN A 45 12.60 7.97 7.30
C GLN A 45 11.57 6.92 6.85
N MET A 46 11.08 6.09 7.77
CA MET A 46 10.12 5.02 7.48
C MET A 46 8.70 5.54 7.23
N GLY A 47 8.33 6.69 7.82
CA GLY A 47 7.02 7.30 7.67
C GLY A 47 6.72 7.82 6.27
N ILE A 48 7.72 8.41 5.57
CA ILE A 48 7.59 8.83 4.16
C ILE A 48 7.27 7.62 3.30
N TYR A 49 8.08 6.57 3.42
CA TYR A 49 7.91 5.35 2.63
C TYR A 49 6.58 4.67 2.95
N SER A 50 6.20 4.57 4.22
CA SER A 50 4.91 4.01 4.66
C SER A 50 3.71 4.78 4.08
N VAL A 51 3.72 6.12 4.12
CA VAL A 51 2.64 6.95 3.56
C VAL A 51 2.60 6.86 2.04
N MET A 52 3.75 6.86 1.37
CA MET A 52 3.86 6.73 -0.08
C MET A 52 3.35 5.37 -0.57
N ILE A 53 3.83 4.27 0.03
CA ILE A 53 3.39 2.90 -0.27
C ILE A 53 1.89 2.77 -0.01
N ALA A 54 1.38 3.25 1.14
CA ALA A 54 -0.04 3.17 1.43
C ALA A 54 -0.90 3.93 0.41
N LYS A 55 -0.46 5.12 -0.03
CA LYS A 55 -1.18 5.94 -1.01
C LYS A 55 -1.17 5.33 -2.41
N MET A 56 -0.03 4.78 -2.82
CA MET A 56 0.20 4.08 -4.09
C MET A 56 -0.63 2.79 -4.15
N ILE A 57 -0.60 1.98 -3.09
CA ILE A 57 -1.44 0.77 -2.95
C ILE A 57 -2.92 1.15 -3.00
N LEU A 58 -3.40 2.06 -2.14
CA LEU A 58 -4.83 2.34 -2.02
C LEU A 58 -5.43 3.03 -3.26
N ARG A 59 -4.67 3.88 -3.95
CA ARG A 59 -5.20 4.60 -5.12
C ARG A 59 -5.06 3.78 -6.39
N ASP A 60 -3.87 3.24 -6.63
CA ASP A 60 -3.52 2.70 -7.94
C ASP A 60 -3.85 1.20 -8.01
N LEU A 61 -3.55 0.44 -6.95
CA LEU A 61 -3.97 -0.97 -6.92
C LEU A 61 -5.49 -1.10 -6.82
N CYS A 62 -6.22 -0.26 -6.07
CA CYS A 62 -7.69 -0.41 -5.98
C CYS A 62 -8.41 -0.21 -7.33
N ARG A 63 -8.00 0.80 -8.11
CA ARG A 63 -8.55 1.02 -9.47
C ARG A 63 -8.30 -0.18 -10.37
N PHE A 64 -7.12 -0.78 -10.23
CA PHE A 64 -6.78 -1.94 -11.00
C PHE A 64 -7.46 -3.22 -10.52
N MET A 65 -7.57 -3.41 -9.21
CA MET A 65 -8.27 -4.53 -8.60
C MET A 65 -9.71 -4.58 -9.10
N PHE A 66 -10.34 -3.42 -9.31
CA PHE A 66 -11.64 -3.34 -9.97
C PHE A 66 -11.64 -3.90 -11.41
N VAL A 67 -10.68 -3.48 -12.25
CA VAL A 67 -10.54 -4.02 -13.62
C VAL A 67 -10.30 -5.53 -13.59
N TYR A 68 -9.41 -5.99 -12.70
CA TYR A 68 -9.15 -7.42 -12.49
C TYR A 68 -10.40 -8.19 -12.06
N LEU A 69 -11.20 -7.67 -11.13
CA LEU A 69 -12.45 -8.30 -10.69
C LEU A 69 -13.47 -8.42 -11.83
N VAL A 70 -13.58 -7.41 -12.70
CA VAL A 70 -14.46 -7.46 -13.87
C VAL A 70 -14.01 -8.59 -14.82
N PHE A 71 -12.70 -8.72 -15.06
CA PHE A 71 -12.15 -9.82 -15.85
C PHE A 71 -12.39 -11.18 -15.19
N LEU A 72 -12.08 -11.30 -13.89
CA LEU A 72 -12.25 -12.54 -13.13
C LEU A 72 -13.70 -13.03 -13.17
N LEU A 73 -14.67 -12.13 -12.91
CA LEU A 73 -16.09 -12.47 -12.97
C LEU A 73 -16.53 -12.83 -14.40
N GLY A 74 -16.09 -12.08 -15.41
CA GLY A 74 -16.41 -12.36 -16.82
C GLY A 74 -15.93 -13.75 -17.26
N PHE A 75 -14.66 -14.08 -17.01
CA PHE A 75 -14.10 -15.39 -17.31
C PHE A 75 -14.71 -16.50 -16.44
N SER A 76 -15.00 -16.23 -15.17
CA SER A 76 -15.70 -17.19 -14.29
C SER A 76 -17.09 -17.53 -14.81
N THR A 77 -17.85 -16.56 -15.32
CA THR A 77 -19.18 -16.84 -15.90
C THR A 77 -19.06 -17.68 -17.17
N ALA A 78 -18.09 -17.41 -18.04
CA ALA A 78 -17.86 -18.19 -19.27
C ALA A 78 -17.45 -19.64 -18.97
N VAL A 79 -16.63 -19.85 -17.94
CA VAL A 79 -16.25 -21.19 -17.49
C VAL A 79 -17.44 -21.91 -16.87
N VAL A 80 -18.23 -21.26 -16.02
CA VAL A 80 -19.42 -21.89 -15.42
C VAL A 80 -20.45 -22.27 -16.48
N THR A 81 -20.68 -21.45 -17.51
CA THR A 81 -21.58 -21.83 -18.60
C THR A 81 -21.12 -23.08 -19.34
N LEU A 82 -19.80 -23.22 -19.53
CA LEU A 82 -19.23 -24.43 -20.16
C LEU A 82 -19.41 -25.68 -19.28
N ILE A 83 -19.39 -25.52 -17.96
CA ILE A 83 -19.59 -26.61 -16.98
C ILE A 83 -21.08 -26.97 -16.84
N GLU A 84 -21.98 -25.97 -16.79
CA GLU A 84 -23.42 -26.19 -16.65
C GLU A 84 -24.03 -26.87 -17.89
N ASP A 85 -23.60 -26.50 -19.11
CA ASP A 85 -24.03 -27.14 -20.36
C ASP A 85 -23.68 -28.64 -20.41
N GLU A 86 -22.59 -29.06 -19.73
CA GLU A 86 -22.23 -30.49 -19.65
C GLU A 86 -23.13 -31.28 -18.68
N ASN A 87 -23.51 -30.69 -17.55
CA ASN A 87 -24.37 -31.36 -16.56
C ASN A 87 -25.78 -31.63 -17.12
N GLU A 88 -26.34 -30.69 -17.90
CA GLU A 88 -27.65 -30.88 -18.53
C GLU A 88 -27.66 -32.00 -19.58
N GLY A 89 -26.53 -32.21 -20.28
CA GLY A 89 -26.40 -33.29 -21.27
C GLY A 89 -26.31 -34.70 -20.68
N GLN A 90 -25.96 -34.82 -19.39
CA GLN A 90 -25.73 -36.10 -18.71
C GLN A 90 -26.97 -36.61 -17.94
N GLU A 91 -27.92 -35.74 -17.59
CA GLU A 91 -29.18 -36.13 -16.91
C GLU A 91 -30.24 -36.75 -17.84
N THR A 92 -30.04 -36.75 -19.16
CA THR A 92 -31.00 -37.29 -20.14
C THR A 92 -31.13 -38.82 -20.23
N SER A 93 -30.46 -39.59 -19.36
CA SER A 93 -30.47 -41.07 -19.41
C SER A 93 -31.06 -41.76 -18.17
N ILE A 94 -31.98 -41.13 -17.44
CA ILE A 94 -32.87 -41.84 -16.50
C ILE A 94 -34.29 -41.27 -16.61
N SER A 95 -35.18 -42.07 -17.18
CA SER A 95 -36.63 -41.92 -17.14
C SER A 95 -37.14 -41.82 -15.69
N ASP A 96 -37.85 -40.75 -15.33
CA ASP A 96 -39.30 -40.84 -15.05
C ASP A 96 -39.95 -39.51 -14.65
N ASN A 97 -41.09 -39.29 -15.31
CA ASN A 97 -42.28 -38.53 -14.94
C ASN A 97 -42.31 -37.85 -13.54
N SER A 98 -42.03 -36.55 -13.44
CA SER A 98 -42.65 -35.67 -12.44
C SER A 98 -42.53 -34.19 -12.81
N ARG A 99 -43.67 -33.59 -13.15
CA ARG A 99 -43.85 -32.14 -13.14
C ARG A 99 -43.83 -31.68 -11.68
N CYS A 100 -42.77 -30.98 -11.23
CA CYS A 100 -42.89 -29.92 -10.23
C CYS A 100 -41.58 -29.14 -10.01
N CYS A 101 -41.70 -27.81 -10.09
CA CYS A 101 -40.89 -26.80 -9.40
C CYS A 101 -39.45 -26.57 -9.89
N HIS A 102 -39.37 -25.77 -10.94
CA HIS A 102 -38.20 -25.06 -11.47
C HIS A 102 -37.69 -23.95 -10.50
N VAL A 103 -37.30 -24.30 -9.26
CA VAL A 103 -36.80 -23.33 -8.24
C VAL A 103 -35.57 -23.86 -7.48
N LYS A 104 -34.65 -24.58 -8.15
CA LYS A 104 -33.33 -24.95 -7.58
C LYS A 104 -32.12 -24.42 -8.34
N ARG A 105 -32.30 -23.84 -9.53
CA ARG A 105 -31.21 -23.37 -10.39
C ARG A 105 -30.38 -22.24 -9.78
N GLY A 106 -31.02 -21.34 -9.02
CA GLY A 106 -30.33 -20.19 -8.41
C GLY A 106 -29.26 -20.57 -7.40
N ARG A 107 -29.52 -21.55 -6.51
CA ARG A 107 -28.60 -21.85 -5.39
C ARG A 107 -27.36 -22.65 -5.81
N GLN A 108 -27.49 -23.51 -6.82
CA GLN A 108 -26.35 -24.25 -7.38
C GLN A 108 -25.47 -23.35 -8.25
N SER A 109 -26.06 -22.49 -9.08
CA SER A 109 -25.29 -21.62 -9.99
C SER A 109 -24.43 -20.59 -9.24
N TYR A 110 -24.94 -19.96 -8.17
CA TYR A 110 -24.11 -19.05 -7.36
C TYR A 110 -22.94 -19.75 -6.65
N ASN A 111 -23.15 -20.96 -6.13
CA ASN A 111 -22.08 -21.73 -5.50
C ASN A 111 -21.04 -22.20 -6.53
N SER A 112 -21.48 -22.56 -7.74
CA SER A 112 -20.61 -22.93 -8.85
C SER A 112 -19.75 -21.74 -9.32
N LEU A 113 -20.36 -20.57 -9.51
CA LEU A 113 -19.65 -19.32 -9.85
C LEU A 113 -18.61 -18.93 -8.81
N TYR A 114 -18.94 -19.00 -7.52
CA TYR A 114 -17.97 -18.71 -6.47
C TYR A 114 -16.78 -19.68 -6.49
N TYR A 115 -17.06 -20.99 -6.66
CA TYR A 115 -16.02 -22.01 -6.73
C TYR A 115 -15.09 -21.80 -7.93
N THR A 116 -15.66 -21.62 -9.13
CA THR A 116 -14.90 -21.35 -10.36
C THR A 116 -14.09 -20.06 -10.27
N CYS A 117 -14.65 -19.00 -9.67
CA CYS A 117 -13.96 -17.75 -9.44
C CYS A 117 -12.73 -17.95 -8.53
N LEU A 118 -12.86 -18.75 -7.45
CA LEU A 118 -11.74 -19.09 -6.58
C LEU A 118 -10.68 -19.95 -7.28
N GLU A 119 -11.08 -20.88 -8.16
CA GLU A 119 -10.12 -21.66 -8.94
C GLU A 119 -9.35 -20.79 -9.91
N LEU A 120 -10.02 -19.92 -10.67
CA LEU A 120 -9.38 -18.94 -11.55
C LEU A 120 -8.45 -17.99 -10.79
N PHE A 121 -8.81 -17.61 -9.56
CA PHE A 121 -7.94 -16.83 -8.68
C PHE A 121 -6.70 -17.63 -8.26
N LYS A 122 -6.84 -18.90 -7.87
CA LYS A 122 -5.70 -19.79 -7.56
C LYS A 122 -4.76 -19.93 -8.76
N PHE A 123 -5.31 -20.07 -9.97
CA PHE A 123 -4.52 -20.11 -11.21
C PHE A 123 -3.71 -18.82 -11.42
N THR A 124 -4.27 -17.64 -11.13
CA THR A 124 -3.50 -16.38 -11.26
C THR A 124 -2.34 -16.24 -10.29
N ILE A 125 -2.42 -16.85 -9.10
CA ILE A 125 -1.33 -16.85 -8.11
C ILE A 125 -0.29 -17.93 -8.42
N GLY A 126 -0.64 -18.94 -9.21
CA GLY A 126 0.20 -20.12 -9.50
C GLY A 126 -0.04 -21.30 -8.55
N MET A 127 -1.15 -21.28 -7.78
CA MET A 127 -1.59 -22.38 -6.90
C MET A 127 -2.76 -23.17 -7.52
N GLY A 128 -3.07 -22.95 -8.79
CA GLY A 128 -4.15 -23.66 -9.48
C GLY A 128 -3.73 -25.10 -9.77
N ASP A 129 -4.58 -26.05 -9.42
CA ASP A 129 -4.38 -27.46 -9.74
C ASP A 129 -5.09 -27.80 -11.05
N LEU A 130 -4.37 -28.39 -11.99
CA LEU A 130 -4.90 -28.79 -13.29
C LEU A 130 -5.70 -30.09 -13.23
N GLU A 131 -5.60 -30.86 -12.13
CA GLU A 131 -6.25 -32.16 -11.96
C GLU A 131 -7.79 -32.08 -12.03
N PHE A 132 -8.37 -30.95 -11.63
CA PHE A 132 -9.82 -30.70 -11.76
C PHE A 132 -10.31 -30.62 -13.22
N THR A 133 -9.39 -30.50 -14.19
CA THR A 133 -9.69 -30.29 -15.62
C THR A 133 -9.91 -31.60 -16.39
N GLU A 134 -9.69 -32.77 -15.78
CA GLU A 134 -9.72 -34.05 -16.50
C GLU A 134 -11.12 -34.57 -16.84
N ASN A 135 -12.17 -34.06 -16.20
CA ASN A 135 -13.53 -34.61 -16.33
C ASN A 135 -14.43 -33.95 -17.38
N TYR A 136 -13.94 -32.97 -18.15
CA TYR A 136 -14.78 -32.21 -19.10
C TYR A 136 -14.67 -32.71 -20.55
N ARG A 137 -15.81 -32.86 -21.23
CA ARG A 137 -15.90 -33.26 -22.66
C ARG A 137 -15.31 -32.20 -23.59
N PHE A 138 -15.47 -30.91 -23.27
CA PHE A 138 -14.86 -29.79 -24.01
C PHE A 138 -13.52 -29.33 -23.44
N LYS A 139 -12.66 -30.28 -23.02
CA LYS A 139 -11.33 -30.01 -22.44
C LYS A 139 -10.50 -29.00 -23.25
N SER A 140 -10.53 -29.09 -24.58
CA SER A 140 -9.78 -28.18 -25.44
C SER A 140 -10.24 -26.72 -25.32
N VAL A 141 -11.55 -26.46 -25.28
CA VAL A 141 -12.10 -25.11 -25.18
C VAL A 141 -11.80 -24.52 -23.81
N PHE A 142 -11.99 -25.32 -22.75
CA PHE A 142 -11.65 -24.93 -21.39
C PHE A 142 -10.17 -24.55 -21.25
N VAL A 143 -9.25 -25.39 -21.73
CA VAL A 143 -7.81 -25.14 -21.65
C VAL A 143 -7.42 -23.89 -22.43
N ILE A 144 -7.97 -23.67 -23.63
CA ILE A 144 -7.71 -22.45 -24.40
C ILE A 144 -8.20 -21.21 -23.65
N LEU A 145 -9.39 -21.26 -23.06
CA LEU A 145 -9.97 -20.16 -22.31
C LEU A 145 -9.17 -19.87 -21.03
N LEU A 146 -8.70 -20.90 -20.34
CA LEU A 146 -7.81 -20.80 -19.17
C LEU A 146 -6.46 -20.16 -19.55
N VAL A 147 -5.81 -20.63 -20.61
CA VAL A 147 -4.53 -20.07 -21.09
C VAL A 147 -4.70 -18.61 -21.50
N LEU A 148 -5.76 -18.29 -22.24
CA LEU A 148 -6.08 -16.91 -22.63
C LEU A 148 -6.28 -16.02 -21.40
N TYR A 149 -7.03 -16.50 -20.40
CA TYR A 149 -7.23 -15.81 -19.13
C TYR A 149 -5.91 -15.54 -18.40
N VAL A 150 -5.03 -16.54 -18.28
CA VAL A 150 -3.72 -16.39 -17.62
C VAL A 150 -2.85 -15.36 -18.34
N ILE A 151 -2.78 -15.42 -19.68
CA ILE A 151 -2.00 -14.45 -20.46
C ILE A 151 -2.55 -13.04 -20.30
N LEU A 152 -3.87 -12.85 -20.43
CA LEU A 152 -4.50 -11.54 -20.31
C LEU A 152 -4.35 -10.96 -18.91
N THR A 153 -4.55 -11.76 -17.86
CA THR A 153 -4.37 -11.31 -16.47
C THR A 153 -2.92 -10.94 -16.18
N TYR A 154 -1.93 -11.69 -16.71
CA TYR A 154 -0.52 -11.31 -16.60
C TYR A 154 -0.21 -9.99 -17.31
N ILE A 155 -0.71 -9.78 -18.53
CA ILE A 155 -0.54 -8.51 -19.25
C ILE A 155 -1.13 -7.35 -18.43
N LEU A 156 -2.33 -7.54 -17.88
CA LEU A 156 -2.99 -6.54 -17.03
C LEU A 156 -2.15 -6.27 -15.76
N LEU A 157 -1.70 -7.30 -15.05
CA LEU A 157 -0.89 -7.18 -13.83
C LEU A 157 0.44 -6.48 -14.10
N LEU A 158 1.12 -6.83 -15.20
CA LEU A 158 2.38 -6.21 -15.61
C LEU A 158 2.19 -4.75 -15.99
N ASN A 159 1.14 -4.40 -16.73
CA ASN A 159 0.84 -3.02 -17.10
C ASN A 159 0.70 -2.12 -15.86
N MET A 160 0.18 -2.68 -14.77
CA MET A 160 0.02 -1.96 -13.52
C MET A 160 1.29 -1.87 -12.71
N LEU A 161 2.06 -2.95 -12.64
CA LEU A 161 3.37 -2.92 -11.98
C LEU A 161 4.25 -1.85 -12.60
N ILE A 162 4.21 -1.72 -13.93
CA ILE A 162 4.94 -0.70 -14.68
C ILE A 162 4.40 0.71 -14.39
N ALA A 163 3.08 0.91 -14.41
CA ALA A 163 2.46 2.21 -14.10
C ALA A 163 2.80 2.68 -12.67
N LEU A 164 2.73 1.74 -11.72
CA LEU A 164 2.98 1.95 -10.29
C LEU A 164 4.47 2.27 -10.03
N MET A 165 5.40 1.52 -10.63
CA MET A 165 6.83 1.82 -10.55
C MET A 165 7.19 3.12 -11.30
N GLY A 166 6.55 3.42 -12.43
CA GLY A 166 6.80 4.61 -13.25
C GLY A 166 6.45 5.91 -12.55
N GLU A 167 5.26 6.01 -11.93
CA GLU A 167 4.88 7.20 -11.17
C GLU A 167 5.70 7.36 -9.88
N THR A 168 6.05 6.24 -9.24
CA THR A 168 6.73 6.25 -7.95
C THR A 168 8.21 6.58 -8.08
N VAL A 169 8.90 6.03 -9.09
CA VAL A 169 10.31 6.36 -9.34
C VAL A 169 10.48 7.82 -9.76
N ASN A 170 9.61 8.34 -10.64
CA ASN A 170 9.68 9.75 -11.06
C ASN A 170 9.40 10.72 -9.91
N LYS A 171 8.41 10.40 -9.06
CA LYS A 171 8.04 11.25 -7.93
C LYS A 171 9.05 11.18 -6.78
N ILE A 172 9.60 10.01 -6.51
CA ILE A 172 10.70 9.83 -5.55
C ILE A 172 11.94 10.59 -6.03
N ALA A 173 12.30 10.55 -7.31
CA ALA A 173 13.53 11.19 -7.79
C ALA A 173 13.55 12.72 -7.59
N GLN A 174 12.41 13.41 -7.74
CA GLN A 174 12.34 14.87 -7.61
C GLN A 174 11.86 15.38 -6.24
N GLU A 175 10.87 14.75 -5.60
CA GLU A 175 10.25 15.27 -4.37
C GLU A 175 10.79 14.63 -3.08
N SER A 176 11.44 13.46 -3.14
CA SER A 176 11.84 12.75 -1.91
C SER A 176 12.86 13.51 -1.08
N LYS A 177 13.79 14.24 -1.71
CA LYS A 177 14.85 14.95 -1.00
C LYS A 177 14.33 16.17 -0.24
N SER A 178 13.41 16.93 -0.82
CA SER A 178 12.79 18.09 -0.17
C SER A 178 11.81 17.65 0.92
N ILE A 179 11.00 16.61 0.67
CA ILE A 179 10.11 16.00 1.66
C ILE A 179 10.93 15.45 2.82
N TRP A 180 12.05 14.76 2.55
CA TRP A 180 12.94 14.26 3.59
C TRP A 180 13.56 15.38 4.42
N LYS A 181 14.06 16.44 3.79
CA LYS A 181 14.60 17.62 4.51
C LYS A 181 13.53 18.28 5.39
N LEU A 182 12.32 18.47 4.85
CA LEU A 182 11.20 19.08 5.57
C LEU A 182 10.81 18.23 6.78
N GLN A 183 10.63 16.93 6.59
CA GLN A 183 10.29 16.06 7.71
C GLN A 183 11.39 16.01 8.77
N ARG A 184 12.66 16.20 8.37
CA ARG A 184 13.79 16.22 9.31
C ARG A 184 13.71 17.44 10.18
N ALA A 185 13.39 18.58 9.58
CA ALA A 185 13.14 19.79 10.32
C ALA A 185 11.95 19.62 11.29
N ILE A 186 10.84 19.02 10.86
CA ILE A 186 9.66 18.80 11.71
C ILE A 186 10.01 17.92 12.92
N THR A 187 10.63 16.76 12.70
CA THR A 187 11.00 15.86 13.80
C THR A 187 11.99 16.51 14.77
N ILE A 188 12.98 17.25 14.27
CA ILE A 188 13.92 17.99 15.13
C ILE A 188 13.17 19.04 15.97
N LEU A 189 12.25 19.79 15.36
CA LEU A 189 11.48 20.82 16.04
C LEU A 189 10.53 20.24 17.10
N ASP A 190 9.86 19.13 16.80
CA ASP A 190 8.99 18.43 17.75
C ASP A 190 9.80 17.90 18.95
N ILE A 191 10.98 17.35 18.69
CA ILE A 191 11.91 16.92 19.74
C ILE A 191 12.34 18.13 20.57
N GLU A 192 12.77 19.23 19.95
CA GLU A 192 13.20 20.45 20.65
C GLU A 192 12.07 21.04 21.53
N ASN A 193 10.83 20.99 21.04
CA ASN A 193 9.65 21.47 21.76
C ASN A 193 9.23 20.55 22.91
N SER A 194 9.57 19.26 22.85
CA SER A 194 9.33 18.30 23.92
C SER A 194 10.29 18.45 25.11
N TYR A 195 11.46 19.06 24.90
CA TYR A 195 12.45 19.28 25.95
C TYR A 195 12.09 20.48 26.84
N LEU A 196 12.40 20.37 28.13
CA LEU A 196 12.26 21.47 29.10
C LEU A 196 13.08 22.70 28.66
N ASN A 197 12.50 23.90 28.83
CA ASN A 197 13.09 25.19 28.43
C ASN A 197 14.54 25.42 28.89
N CYS A 198 14.97 24.79 29.99
CA CYS A 198 16.35 24.88 30.50
C CYS A 198 17.35 24.12 29.61
N LEU A 199 16.99 22.93 29.10
CA LEU A 199 17.84 22.13 28.21
C LEU A 199 17.99 22.82 26.85
N ARG A 200 16.94 23.48 26.38
CA ARG A 200 16.93 24.24 25.13
C ARG A 200 17.96 25.38 25.11
N ARG A 201 18.16 26.07 26.24
CA ARG A 201 19.18 27.14 26.34
C ARG A 201 20.61 26.59 26.35
N SER A 202 20.82 25.42 26.95
CA SER A 202 22.16 24.80 27.04
C SER A 202 22.66 24.24 25.71
N PHE A 203 21.75 23.80 24.82
CA PHE A 203 22.08 23.18 23.53
C PHE A 203 21.84 24.09 22.33
N ARG A 204 21.79 25.42 22.53
CA ARG A 204 21.60 26.36 21.41
C ARG A 204 22.82 26.33 20.48
N SER A 205 22.57 26.07 19.20
CA SER A 205 23.60 26.11 18.15
C SER A 205 23.94 27.55 17.73
N GLY A 206 25.20 27.80 17.35
CA GLY A 206 25.72 29.11 16.93
C GLY A 206 26.66 29.77 17.95
N LYS A 207 27.44 30.77 17.50
CA LYS A 207 28.33 31.59 18.33
C LYS A 207 27.96 33.08 18.18
N GLN A 208 28.24 33.90 19.19
CA GLN A 208 28.13 35.36 19.04
C GLN A 208 29.30 35.88 18.23
N VAL A 209 28.99 36.58 17.15
CA VAL A 209 29.96 37.21 16.26
C VAL A 209 29.63 38.70 16.18
N LEU A 210 30.66 39.53 16.22
CA LEU A 210 30.53 40.97 15.96
C LEU A 210 30.36 41.16 14.45
N VAL A 211 29.17 41.58 14.02
CA VAL A 211 28.84 41.72 12.59
C VAL A 211 29.14 43.13 12.08
N GLY A 212 29.14 44.11 12.97
CA GLY A 212 29.43 45.51 12.64
C GLY A 212 29.00 46.45 13.75
N ILE A 213 28.68 47.69 13.38
CA ILE A 213 28.24 48.75 14.29
C ILE A 213 26.80 49.11 13.93
N THR A 214 25.93 49.18 14.94
CA THR A 214 24.54 49.64 14.79
C THR A 214 24.49 51.12 14.33
N PRO A 215 23.36 51.58 13.75
CA PRO A 215 23.20 52.99 13.38
C PRO A 215 23.43 53.98 14.55
N ASP A 216 23.25 53.49 15.78
CA ASP A 216 23.45 54.23 17.03
C ASP A 216 24.91 54.22 17.54
N GLY A 217 25.84 53.64 16.77
CA GLY A 217 27.27 53.62 17.11
C GLY A 217 27.70 52.54 18.10
N GLN A 218 26.84 51.57 18.43
CA GLN A 218 27.17 50.45 19.33
C GLN A 218 27.55 49.19 18.57
N ASP A 219 28.45 48.39 19.15
CA ASP A 219 28.86 47.09 18.63
C ASP A 219 27.66 46.13 18.48
N ASP A 220 27.44 45.64 17.26
CA ASP A 220 26.32 44.76 16.92
C ASP A 220 26.74 43.28 16.98
N TYR A 221 26.47 42.65 18.13
CA TYR A 221 26.67 41.22 18.33
C TYR A 221 25.44 40.42 17.92
N ARG A 222 25.60 39.50 16.98
CA ARG A 222 24.53 38.61 16.52
C ARG A 222 24.93 37.15 16.70
N TRP A 223 23.93 36.30 16.91
CA TRP A 223 24.13 34.85 16.92
C TRP A 223 24.24 34.36 15.48
N CYS A 224 25.44 33.91 15.10
CA CYS A 224 25.74 33.45 13.76
C CYS A 224 26.05 31.94 13.77
N PHE A 225 25.67 31.28 12.69
CA PHE A 225 26.02 29.89 12.42
C PHE A 225 26.94 29.88 11.20
N ARG A 226 28.14 29.33 11.36
CA ARG A 226 29.12 29.25 10.28
C ARG A 226 28.73 28.15 9.30
N VAL A 227 28.70 28.48 8.02
CA VAL A 227 28.44 27.53 6.92
C VAL A 227 29.60 27.66 5.94
N ASP A 228 30.40 26.60 5.82
CA ASP A 228 31.47 26.55 4.84
C ASP A 228 30.92 25.98 3.53
N GLU A 229 30.77 26.81 2.49
CA GLU A 229 30.35 26.41 1.14
C GLU A 229 31.51 26.56 0.15
N VAL A 230 31.78 25.50 -0.62
CA VAL A 230 32.76 25.54 -1.70
C VAL A 230 32.03 25.51 -3.03
N ASN A 231 32.08 26.62 -3.77
CA ASN A 231 31.50 26.72 -5.10
C ASN A 231 32.60 27.02 -6.15
N TRP A 232 32.98 26.00 -6.91
CA TRP A 232 34.00 26.06 -7.95
C TRP A 232 33.61 26.96 -9.14
N SER A 233 32.33 27.28 -9.32
CA SER A 233 31.86 28.14 -10.41
C SER A 233 32.03 29.65 -10.14
N THR A 234 32.15 30.04 -8.87
CA THR A 234 32.27 31.45 -8.42
C THR A 234 33.63 31.74 -7.81
N TRP A 235 34.63 30.90 -8.08
CA TRP A 235 35.97 31.00 -7.48
C TRP A 235 36.67 32.35 -7.75
N ASN A 236 36.30 33.04 -8.83
CA ASN A 236 36.92 34.30 -9.25
C ASN A 236 36.13 35.58 -8.87
N THR A 237 35.00 35.44 -8.15
CA THR A 237 34.20 36.57 -7.67
C THR A 237 34.50 36.81 -6.19
N ASN A 238 35.04 37.99 -5.86
CA ASN A 238 35.29 38.41 -4.48
C ASN A 238 33.96 38.51 -3.72
N LEU A 239 33.65 37.50 -2.91
CA LEU A 239 32.61 37.60 -1.88
C LEU A 239 33.22 38.39 -0.72
N GLY A 240 32.50 39.39 -0.22
CA GLY A 240 32.96 40.21 0.92
C GLY A 240 33.23 39.33 2.13
N ILE A 241 34.50 39.07 2.41
CA ILE A 241 34.94 38.27 3.56
C ILE A 241 34.82 39.16 4.79
N ILE A 242 33.90 38.82 5.69
CA ILE A 242 33.97 39.29 7.06
C ILE A 242 35.23 38.61 7.63
N ASN A 243 36.22 39.42 8.01
CA ASN A 243 37.56 39.00 8.44
C ASN A 243 37.51 37.86 9.48
N GLU A 244 37.66 36.62 9.02
CA GLU A 244 37.98 35.46 9.86
C GLU A 244 39.17 34.77 9.22
N ASP A 245 40.28 34.66 9.96
CA ASP A 245 41.44 33.88 9.53
C ASP A 245 41.03 32.40 9.38
N PRO A 246 41.43 31.71 8.30
CA PRO A 246 40.93 30.37 7.96
C PRO A 246 41.39 29.23 8.90
N GLY A 247 41.85 29.52 10.13
CA GLY A 247 42.58 28.58 10.98
C GLY A 247 42.12 28.41 12.43
N TYR A 248 41.13 29.14 12.94
CA TYR A 248 40.71 28.97 14.34
C TYR A 248 39.49 28.05 14.47
N SER A 249 39.77 26.79 14.80
CA SER A 249 38.82 25.79 15.32
C SER A 249 38.65 25.91 16.83
#